data_AF-A0A2W5XV47-F1
#
_entry.id   AF-A0A2W5XV47-F1
#
_cell.length_a   1.000
_cell.length_b   1.000
_cell.length_c   1.000
_cell.angle_alpha   90.00
_cell.angle_beta   90.00
_cell.angle_gamma   90.00
#
_symmetry.space_group_name_H-M   'P 1'
#
loop_
_entity.id
_entity.type
_entity.pdbx_description
1 polymer ?
#
loop_
_entity_poly.entity_id
_entity_poly.type
_entity_poly.pdbx_seq_one_letter_code
_entity_poly.pdbx_strand_id
1 'polypeptide(L)'
;MSTLIPVQTFESEDQTSVAIVFERVNRLGIELDMFQLLTAWTWSEDFDLQEKFRSLAEALEDFGFGEVGADEDLMLRCTAAILVNDPSPTALIDVRGSQVREQFPIVSKALELAIDFLRRNLHVRHLKFLPYSALLIPLAAYFSINQNQTVPDGDRRRLLRWFWRTSFSHRYSGNPLRNVRTDVLEAIALRKGEDSSLDHVRADIGPEFFLDHAFRASNVASKCLILTLAARRPRSFLSGEFVDLDVVLAEPNRKEYHHCFPRAYLRESGTESDESQINALANIAFISRVDNRTILHKAPSEYRSLMPSDISDIVDAALLPDSLFEDRWIDYLLERAALLAAEAQKLVA
;
A
#
# COMPACT_ATOMS: atom_id res chain seq x y z
N MET A 1 -33.76 4.19 -39.60
CA MET A 1 -34.41 5.18 -38.72
C MET A 1 -33.36 5.65 -37.72
N SER A 2 -32.95 6.91 -37.77
CA SER A 2 -32.07 7.49 -36.76
C SER A 2 -32.90 7.81 -35.51
N THR A 3 -32.61 7.16 -34.40
CA THR A 3 -33.23 7.50 -33.11
C THR A 3 -32.71 8.88 -32.70
N LEU A 4 -33.59 9.87 -32.64
CA LEU A 4 -33.29 11.18 -32.06
C LEU A 4 -33.42 11.05 -30.55
N ILE A 5 -32.30 11.21 -29.84
CA ILE A 5 -32.30 11.31 -28.37
C ILE A 5 -32.53 12.79 -28.04
N PRO A 6 -33.66 13.16 -27.39
CA PRO A 6 -33.87 14.53 -26.97
C PRO A 6 -32.85 14.89 -25.88
N VAL A 7 -32.08 15.95 -26.10
CA VAL A 7 -31.10 16.50 -25.15
C VAL A 7 -31.63 17.83 -24.62
N GLN A 8 -31.63 18.01 -23.31
CA GLN A 8 -31.96 19.26 -22.64
C GLN A 8 -30.82 19.61 -21.68
N THR A 9 -30.18 20.76 -21.89
CA THR A 9 -29.06 21.25 -21.08
C THR A 9 -29.58 22.19 -20.01
N PHE A 10 -29.10 22.03 -18.77
CA PHE A 10 -29.37 22.92 -17.65
C PHE A 10 -28.03 23.46 -17.15
N GLU A 11 -27.90 24.78 -17.06
CA GLU A 11 -26.72 25.44 -16.48
C GLU A 11 -27.12 26.05 -15.14
N SER A 12 -26.54 25.55 -14.05
CA SER A 12 -26.73 26.08 -12.70
C SER A 12 -25.50 25.79 -11.85
N GLU A 13 -25.06 26.78 -11.09
CA GLU A 13 -24.03 26.59 -10.05
C GLU A 13 -24.64 26.16 -8.70
N ASP A 14 -25.98 26.14 -8.58
CA ASP A 14 -26.66 25.71 -7.36
C ASP A 14 -26.71 24.17 -7.27
N GLN A 15 -25.98 23.64 -6.29
CA GLN A 15 -25.85 22.20 -6.02
C GLN A 15 -27.21 21.54 -5.74
N THR A 16 -28.12 22.26 -5.08
CA THR A 16 -29.47 21.76 -4.78
C THR A 16 -30.25 21.52 -6.06
N SER A 17 -30.19 22.47 -7.00
CA SER A 17 -30.80 22.34 -8.32
C SER A 17 -30.25 21.14 -9.10
N VAL A 18 -28.93 20.93 -9.09
CA VAL A 18 -28.31 19.79 -9.77
C VAL A 18 -28.73 18.46 -9.13
N ALA A 19 -28.73 18.36 -7.80
CA ALA A 19 -29.18 17.16 -7.10
C ALA A 19 -30.65 16.82 -7.41
N ILE A 20 -31.53 17.84 -7.44
CA ILE A 20 -32.95 17.67 -7.80
C ILE A 20 -33.10 17.18 -9.26
N VAL A 21 -32.33 17.73 -10.20
CA VAL A 21 -32.34 17.27 -11.60
C VAL A 21 -31.91 15.82 -11.69
N PHE A 22 -30.83 15.44 -11.00
CA PHE A 22 -30.34 14.07 -10.99
C PHE A 22 -31.35 13.10 -10.37
N GLU A 23 -31.93 13.40 -9.20
CA GLU A 23 -33.00 12.58 -8.60
C GLU A 23 -34.19 12.42 -9.56
N ARG A 24 -34.59 13.49 -10.24
CA ARG A 24 -35.74 13.48 -11.15
C ARG A 24 -35.48 12.69 -12.44
N VAL A 25 -34.24 12.69 -12.93
CA VAL A 25 -33.81 11.92 -14.11
C VAL A 25 -33.62 10.44 -13.75
N ASN A 26 -33.26 10.15 -12.50
CA ASN A 26 -33.02 8.81 -11.99
C ASN A 26 -34.31 8.02 -11.75
N ARG A 27 -34.95 7.60 -12.86
CA ARG A 27 -36.20 6.84 -12.88
C ARG A 27 -36.09 5.42 -12.30
N LEU A 28 -34.87 4.93 -12.07
CA LEU A 28 -34.60 3.57 -11.59
C LEU A 28 -34.46 3.51 -10.06
N GLY A 29 -34.44 4.64 -9.35
CA GLY A 29 -34.35 4.69 -7.89
C GLY A 29 -33.00 4.23 -7.32
N ILE A 30 -31.93 4.32 -8.11
CA ILE A 30 -30.56 3.95 -7.68
C ILE A 30 -29.99 5.12 -6.87
N GLU A 31 -29.60 4.95 -5.61
CA GLU A 31 -28.98 6.06 -4.86
C GLU A 31 -27.77 6.64 -5.61
N LEU A 32 -27.72 7.96 -5.72
CA LEU A 32 -26.60 8.67 -6.35
C LEU A 32 -25.39 8.58 -5.44
N ASP A 33 -24.28 8.12 -5.98
CA ASP A 33 -23.02 8.13 -5.25
C ASP A 33 -22.44 9.56 -5.21
N MET A 34 -21.72 9.88 -4.13
CA MET A 34 -21.02 11.14 -3.92
C MET A 34 -20.13 11.51 -5.11
N PHE A 35 -19.50 10.54 -5.74
CA PHE A 35 -18.68 10.77 -6.93
C PHE A 35 -19.48 11.33 -8.10
N GLN A 36 -20.69 10.81 -8.35
CA GLN A 36 -21.56 11.26 -9.43
C GLN A 36 -22.05 12.69 -9.19
N LEU A 37 -22.43 13.00 -7.95
CA LEU A 37 -22.83 14.36 -7.55
C LEU A 37 -21.69 15.36 -7.71
N LEU A 38 -20.49 15.02 -7.21
CA LEU A 38 -19.31 15.88 -7.34
C LEU A 38 -18.88 16.07 -8.79
N THR A 39 -18.94 15.02 -9.61
CA THR A 39 -18.63 15.13 -11.05
C THR A 39 -19.59 16.10 -11.73
N ALA A 40 -20.89 16.02 -11.42
CA ALA A 40 -21.88 16.95 -11.95
C ALA A 40 -21.67 18.39 -11.49
N TRP A 41 -21.39 18.61 -10.20
CA TRP A 41 -21.20 19.96 -9.63
C TRP A 41 -19.92 20.64 -10.08
N THR A 42 -18.90 19.86 -10.41
CA THR A 42 -17.58 20.39 -10.81
C THR A 42 -17.44 20.56 -12.31
N TRP A 43 -18.37 20.02 -13.11
CA TRP A 43 -18.35 20.05 -14.56
C TRP A 43 -18.31 21.47 -15.15
N SER A 44 -17.58 21.62 -16.25
CA SER A 44 -17.59 22.77 -17.17
C SER A 44 -17.08 22.31 -18.54
N GLU A 45 -17.22 23.13 -19.58
CA GLU A 45 -16.71 22.77 -20.92
C GLU A 45 -15.22 22.36 -20.94
N ASP A 46 -14.41 22.96 -20.07
CA ASP A 46 -12.96 22.69 -19.97
C ASP A 46 -12.58 21.70 -18.84
N PHE A 47 -13.56 21.19 -18.08
CA PHE A 47 -13.28 20.34 -16.93
C PHE A 47 -14.38 19.30 -16.68
N ASP A 48 -13.95 18.04 -16.65
CA ASP A 48 -14.74 16.90 -16.20
C ASP A 48 -13.92 16.12 -15.16
N LEU A 49 -14.44 16.00 -13.93
CA LEU A 49 -13.72 15.35 -12.83
C LEU A 49 -13.41 13.88 -13.11
N GLN A 50 -14.34 13.17 -13.75
CA GLN A 50 -14.17 11.76 -14.08
C GLN A 50 -13.07 11.59 -15.14
N GLU A 51 -13.06 12.45 -16.17
CA GLU A 51 -11.97 12.43 -17.14
C GLU A 51 -10.63 12.76 -16.51
N LYS A 52 -10.58 13.74 -15.59
CA LYS A 52 -9.35 14.14 -14.91
C LYS A 52 -8.80 13.04 -14.00
N PHE A 53 -9.65 12.33 -13.26
CA PHE A 53 -9.24 11.15 -12.48
C PHE A 53 -8.71 10.02 -13.37
N ARG A 54 -9.38 9.74 -14.49
CA ARG A 54 -8.91 8.74 -15.46
C ARG A 54 -7.55 9.11 -16.05
N SER A 55 -7.35 10.36 -16.47
CA SER A 55 -6.07 10.82 -16.99
C SER A 55 -4.95 10.78 -15.95
N LEU A 56 -5.27 11.05 -14.68
CA LEU A 56 -4.30 10.84 -13.60
C LEU A 56 -3.97 9.35 -13.42
N ALA A 57 -4.98 8.48 -13.48
CA ALA A 57 -4.80 7.02 -13.43
C ALA A 57 -3.80 6.54 -14.50
N GLU A 58 -4.02 6.98 -15.74
CA GLU A 58 -3.18 6.65 -16.89
C GLU A 58 -1.75 7.15 -16.69
N ALA A 59 -1.57 8.37 -16.17
CA ALA A 59 -0.24 8.92 -15.85
C ALA A 59 0.47 8.16 -14.71
N LEU A 60 -0.29 7.52 -13.82
CA LEU A 60 0.24 6.75 -12.70
C LEU A 60 0.47 5.26 -13.03
N GLU A 61 -0.06 4.77 -14.15
CA GLU A 61 0.07 3.38 -14.60
C GLU A 61 1.54 3.01 -14.84
N ASP A 62 2.31 3.89 -15.49
CA ASP A 62 3.75 3.71 -15.73
C ASP A 62 4.58 3.58 -14.43
N PHE A 63 3.99 3.97 -13.30
CA PHE A 63 4.60 3.86 -11.98
C PHE A 63 4.07 2.68 -11.16
N GLY A 64 3.12 1.90 -11.70
CA GLY A 64 2.47 0.76 -11.06
C GLY A 64 1.22 1.11 -10.24
N PHE A 65 0.71 2.34 -10.40
CA PHE A 65 -0.37 2.90 -9.57
C PHE A 65 -1.64 3.26 -10.35
N GLY A 66 -1.86 2.77 -11.57
CA GLY A 66 -3.12 3.08 -12.28
C GLY A 66 -4.36 2.52 -11.59
N GLU A 67 -4.23 1.48 -10.74
CA GLU A 67 -5.29 1.04 -9.83
C GLU A 67 -5.83 2.17 -8.93
N VAL A 68 -5.03 3.21 -8.65
CA VAL A 68 -5.49 4.39 -7.88
C VAL A 68 -6.67 5.07 -8.56
N GLY A 69 -6.68 5.17 -9.89
CA GLY A 69 -7.80 5.79 -10.60
C GLY A 69 -9.00 4.88 -10.81
N ALA A 70 -8.87 3.57 -10.53
CA ALA A 70 -10.02 2.68 -10.43
C ALA A 70 -10.69 2.75 -9.04
N ASP A 71 -10.02 3.35 -8.04
CA ASP A 71 -10.54 3.58 -6.69
C ASP A 71 -11.02 5.05 -6.57
N GLU A 72 -12.22 5.31 -7.11
CA GLU A 72 -12.86 6.62 -7.10
C GLU A 72 -13.01 7.17 -5.66
N ASP A 73 -13.30 6.31 -4.67
CA ASP A 73 -13.40 6.69 -3.27
C ASP A 73 -12.04 7.17 -2.73
N LEU A 74 -10.95 6.43 -2.96
CA LEU A 74 -9.61 6.87 -2.55
C LEU A 74 -9.23 8.22 -3.17
N MET A 75 -9.52 8.41 -4.45
CA MET A 75 -9.26 9.66 -5.17
C MET A 75 -10.06 10.83 -4.60
N LEU A 76 -11.34 10.62 -4.30
CA LEU A 76 -12.18 11.62 -3.62
C LEU A 76 -11.66 11.94 -2.22
N ARG A 77 -11.25 10.94 -1.44
CA ARG A 77 -10.70 11.16 -0.10
C ARG A 77 -9.39 11.95 -0.14
N CYS A 78 -8.52 11.69 -1.11
CA CYS A 78 -7.31 12.48 -1.31
C CYS A 78 -7.65 13.93 -1.70
N THR A 79 -8.62 14.10 -2.61
CA THR A 79 -9.13 15.42 -3.02
C THR A 79 -9.68 16.18 -1.82
N ALA A 80 -10.57 15.57 -1.03
CA ALA A 80 -11.16 16.15 0.17
C ALA A 80 -10.10 16.53 1.21
N ALA A 81 -9.13 15.63 1.47
CA ALA A 81 -8.04 15.89 2.40
C ALA A 81 -7.17 17.09 1.97
N ILE A 82 -6.98 17.31 0.68
CA ILE A 82 -6.19 18.43 0.15
C ILE A 82 -6.98 19.74 0.15
N LEU A 83 -8.26 19.70 -0.24
CA LEU A 83 -9.04 20.93 -0.43
C LEU A 83 -9.61 21.49 0.88
N VAL A 84 -9.98 20.60 1.81
CA VAL A 84 -10.69 20.99 3.05
C VAL A 84 -10.10 20.39 4.32
N ASN A 85 -8.96 19.69 4.24
CA ASN A 85 -8.29 19.04 5.38
C ASN A 85 -9.16 17.97 6.09
N ASP A 86 -10.19 17.44 5.41
CA ASP A 86 -11.01 16.32 5.87
C ASP A 86 -11.07 15.26 4.77
N PRO A 87 -10.66 14.01 5.03
CA PRO A 87 -10.69 12.95 4.03
C PRO A 87 -12.10 12.41 3.74
N SER A 88 -13.17 12.94 4.32
CA SER A 88 -14.54 12.52 4.02
C SER A 88 -15.01 13.08 2.66
N PRO A 89 -15.45 12.25 1.71
CA PRO A 89 -15.99 12.74 0.43
C PRO A 89 -17.15 13.72 0.60
N THR A 90 -17.97 13.55 1.65
CA THR A 90 -19.07 14.47 1.97
C THR A 90 -18.61 15.88 2.33
N ALA A 91 -17.35 16.07 2.76
CA ALA A 91 -16.80 17.39 3.05
C ALA A 91 -16.58 18.23 1.78
N LEU A 92 -16.61 17.60 0.60
CA LEU A 92 -16.56 18.29 -0.68
C LEU A 92 -17.91 18.88 -1.12
N ILE A 93 -19.02 18.53 -0.44
CA ILE A 93 -20.34 19.08 -0.76
C ILE A 93 -20.32 20.60 -0.66
N ASP A 94 -19.73 21.16 0.39
CA ASP A 94 -19.72 22.62 0.58
C ASP A 94 -18.66 23.35 -0.28
N VAL A 95 -17.92 22.62 -1.12
CA VAL A 95 -16.87 23.19 -1.98
C VAL A 95 -17.47 23.62 -3.32
N ARG A 96 -17.20 24.87 -3.72
CA ARG A 96 -17.62 25.37 -5.03
C ARG A 96 -16.93 24.60 -6.15
N GLY A 97 -17.67 24.27 -7.21
CA GLY A 97 -17.13 23.55 -8.37
C GLY A 97 -15.89 24.22 -8.96
N SER A 98 -15.88 25.56 -9.06
CA SER A 98 -14.72 26.35 -9.52
C SER A 98 -13.46 26.12 -8.66
N GLN A 99 -13.60 26.04 -7.35
CA GLN A 99 -12.48 25.77 -6.45
C GLN A 99 -11.91 24.37 -6.69
N VAL A 100 -12.75 23.35 -6.94
CA VAL A 100 -12.26 22.02 -7.30
C VAL A 100 -11.45 22.07 -8.58
N ARG A 101 -11.95 22.76 -9.62
CA ARG A 101 -11.27 22.91 -10.91
C ARG A 101 -9.90 23.58 -10.76
N GLU A 102 -9.86 24.70 -10.05
CA GLU A 102 -8.64 25.49 -9.85
C GLU A 102 -7.58 24.74 -9.03
N GLN A 103 -8.01 23.94 -8.05
CA GLN A 103 -7.11 23.22 -7.14
C GLN A 103 -6.73 21.81 -7.63
N PHE A 104 -7.43 21.27 -8.63
CA PHE A 104 -7.18 19.92 -9.15
C PHE A 104 -5.71 19.67 -9.55
N PRO A 105 -4.98 20.60 -10.20
CA PRO A 105 -3.56 20.40 -10.50
C PRO A 105 -2.70 20.13 -9.26
N ILE A 106 -3.05 20.74 -8.11
CA ILE A 106 -2.38 20.48 -6.83
C ILE A 106 -2.66 19.06 -6.37
N VAL A 107 -3.90 18.57 -6.50
CA VAL A 107 -4.28 17.19 -6.16
C VAL A 107 -3.47 16.19 -6.98
N SER A 108 -3.44 16.35 -8.31
CA SER A 108 -2.66 15.50 -9.20
C SER A 108 -1.20 15.47 -8.81
N LYS A 109 -0.58 16.65 -8.61
CA LYS A 109 0.83 16.73 -8.30
C LYS A 109 1.18 16.14 -6.93
N ALA A 110 0.29 16.30 -5.95
CA ALA A 110 0.47 15.74 -4.61
C ALA A 110 0.46 14.21 -4.64
N LEU A 111 -0.45 13.60 -5.41
CA LEU A 111 -0.52 12.16 -5.59
C LEU A 111 0.73 11.60 -6.28
N GLU A 112 1.21 12.25 -7.35
CA GLU A 112 2.48 11.88 -8.00
C GLU A 112 3.64 11.86 -7.01
N LEU A 113 3.80 12.92 -6.21
CA LEU A 113 4.87 13.04 -5.23
C LEU A 113 4.75 12.03 -4.09
N ALA A 114 3.53 11.74 -3.65
CA ALA A 114 3.25 10.73 -2.63
C ALA A 114 3.63 9.32 -3.11
N ILE A 115 3.23 8.97 -4.34
CA ILE A 115 3.55 7.69 -4.97
C ILE A 115 5.05 7.54 -5.17
N ASP A 116 5.69 8.59 -5.66
CA ASP A 116 7.13 8.61 -5.84
C ASP A 116 7.89 8.47 -4.50
N PHE A 117 7.39 9.09 -3.42
CA PHE A 117 7.93 8.88 -2.07
C PHE A 117 7.84 7.41 -1.63
N LEU A 118 6.67 6.78 -1.83
CA LEU A 118 6.45 5.36 -1.50
C LEU A 118 7.39 4.45 -2.30
N ARG A 119 7.55 4.70 -3.60
CA ARG A 119 8.43 3.90 -4.48
C ARG A 119 9.89 4.00 -4.06
N ARG A 120 10.39 5.22 -3.87
CA ARG A 120 11.82 5.46 -3.57
C ARG A 120 12.24 4.99 -2.19
N ASN A 121 11.38 5.16 -1.18
CA ASN A 121 11.77 4.96 0.22
C ASN A 121 11.26 3.64 0.82
N LEU A 122 10.20 3.06 0.26
CA LEU A 122 9.54 1.88 0.82
C LEU A 122 9.43 0.73 -0.19
N HIS A 123 9.95 0.90 -1.41
CA HIS A 123 9.91 -0.09 -2.49
C HIS A 123 8.49 -0.56 -2.87
N VAL A 124 7.47 0.26 -2.60
CA VAL A 124 6.09 -0.03 -2.99
C VAL A 124 5.99 0.14 -4.50
N ARG A 125 5.99 -0.97 -5.25
CA ARG A 125 5.93 -0.93 -6.72
C ARG A 125 4.50 -0.75 -7.27
N HIS A 126 3.50 -1.29 -6.58
CA HIS A 126 2.10 -1.15 -6.94
C HIS A 126 1.21 -0.89 -5.73
N LEU A 127 0.04 -0.26 -5.98
CA LEU A 127 -0.93 0.09 -4.93
C LEU A 127 -1.35 -1.12 -4.08
N LYS A 128 -1.57 -2.27 -4.71
CA LYS A 128 -1.88 -3.55 -4.07
C LYS A 128 -0.85 -4.00 -3.02
N PHE A 129 0.39 -3.54 -3.05
CA PHE A 129 1.40 -3.83 -2.02
C PHE A 129 1.41 -2.85 -0.85
N LEU A 130 0.64 -1.76 -0.90
CA LEU A 130 0.42 -0.94 0.28
C LEU A 130 -0.34 -1.73 1.35
N PRO A 131 0.13 -1.71 2.61
CA PRO A 131 -0.61 -2.27 3.74
C PRO A 131 -2.06 -1.77 3.78
N TYR A 132 -2.25 -0.47 3.55
CA TYR A 132 -3.55 0.18 3.38
C TYR A 132 -3.47 1.22 2.26
N SER A 133 -4.44 1.22 1.33
CA SER A 133 -4.54 2.28 0.30
C SER A 133 -4.72 3.67 0.94
N ALA A 134 -5.44 3.74 2.07
CA ALA A 134 -5.66 4.96 2.84
C ALA A 134 -4.38 5.65 3.36
N LEU A 135 -3.21 4.98 3.35
CA LEU A 135 -1.92 5.63 3.62
C LEU A 135 -1.58 6.70 2.59
N LEU A 136 -2.14 6.61 1.39
CA LEU A 136 -1.95 7.62 0.35
C LEU A 136 -2.58 8.97 0.73
N ILE A 137 -3.64 8.98 1.55
CA ILE A 137 -4.42 10.19 1.84
C ILE A 137 -3.62 11.20 2.68
N PRO A 138 -3.03 10.86 3.84
CA PRO A 138 -2.18 11.80 4.58
C PRO A 138 -0.89 12.16 3.83
N LEU A 139 -0.33 11.23 3.04
CA LEU A 139 0.83 11.54 2.20
C LEU A 139 0.49 12.59 1.14
N ALA A 140 -0.64 12.44 0.44
CA ALA A 140 -1.10 13.42 -0.53
C ALA A 140 -1.36 14.78 0.15
N ALA A 141 -1.92 14.80 1.36
CA ALA A 141 -2.08 16.04 2.13
C ALA A 141 -0.74 16.67 2.54
N TYR A 142 0.28 15.89 2.90
CA TYR A 142 1.64 16.39 3.12
C TYR A 142 2.21 17.00 1.83
N PHE A 143 2.09 16.29 0.71
CA PHE A 143 2.68 16.70 -0.57
C PHE A 143 1.89 17.78 -1.32
N SER A 144 0.69 18.16 -0.88
CA SER A 144 -0.03 19.30 -1.46
C SER A 144 0.59 20.65 -1.10
N ILE A 145 1.40 20.69 -0.03
CA ILE A 145 2.02 21.92 0.48
C ILE A 145 3.49 21.98 0.03
N ASN A 146 3.91 23.13 -0.52
CA ASN A 146 5.27 23.37 -1.00
C ASN A 146 5.73 22.33 -2.04
N GLN A 147 4.93 22.07 -3.08
CA GLN A 147 5.15 21.03 -4.11
C GLN A 147 6.47 21.14 -4.88
N ASN A 148 7.09 22.33 -4.90
CA ASN A 148 8.36 22.58 -5.58
C ASN A 148 9.58 22.40 -4.66
N GLN A 149 9.39 22.02 -3.39
CA GLN A 149 10.46 21.82 -2.42
C GLN A 149 10.67 20.35 -2.12
N THR A 150 11.93 19.95 -1.95
CA THR A 150 12.30 18.61 -1.51
C THR A 150 11.74 18.31 -0.11
N VAL A 151 11.55 17.03 0.21
CA VAL A 151 11.17 16.59 1.56
C VAL A 151 12.37 16.78 2.50
N PRO A 152 12.25 17.56 3.59
CA PRO A 152 13.28 17.64 4.60
C PRO A 152 13.62 16.26 5.16
N ASP A 153 14.89 16.03 5.48
CA ASP A 153 15.37 14.75 6.01
C ASP A 153 14.70 14.37 7.34
N GLY A 154 14.34 15.36 8.17
CA GLY A 154 13.53 15.18 9.37
C GLY A 154 12.14 14.64 9.04
N ASP A 155 11.40 15.31 8.17
CA ASP A 155 10.07 14.89 7.73
C ASP A 155 10.10 13.51 7.08
N ARG A 156 11.10 13.22 6.24
CA ARG A 156 11.27 11.90 5.62
C ARG A 156 11.30 10.81 6.68
N ARG A 157 12.11 10.95 7.73
CA ARG A 157 12.17 9.96 8.82
C ARG A 157 10.82 9.82 9.52
N ARG A 158 10.14 10.93 9.81
CA ARG A 158 8.84 10.91 10.50
C ARG A 158 7.74 10.25 9.65
N LEU A 159 7.69 10.54 8.36
CA LEU A 159 6.76 9.90 7.42
C LEU A 159 7.01 8.40 7.29
N LEU A 160 8.28 7.97 7.22
CA LEU A 160 8.62 6.54 7.18
C LEU A 160 8.24 5.84 8.48
N ARG A 161 8.55 6.44 9.62
CA ARG A 161 8.18 5.91 10.93
C ARG A 161 6.66 5.82 11.10
N TRP A 162 5.92 6.86 10.71
CA TRP A 162 4.46 6.84 10.70
C TRP A 162 3.91 5.73 9.80
N PHE A 163 4.46 5.56 8.60
CA PHE A 163 4.04 4.49 7.67
C PHE A 163 4.17 3.11 8.33
N TRP A 164 5.34 2.82 8.90
CA TRP A 164 5.60 1.53 9.53
C TRP A 164 4.77 1.32 10.79
N ARG A 165 4.68 2.34 11.66
CA ARG A 165 3.87 2.24 12.89
C ARG A 165 2.40 2.01 12.57
N THR A 166 1.84 2.77 11.64
CA THR A 166 0.45 2.62 11.18
C THR A 166 0.18 1.24 10.60
N SER A 167 1.13 0.70 9.84
CA SER A 167 1.00 -0.60 9.17
C SER A 167 1.12 -1.77 10.16
N PHE A 168 2.16 -1.80 10.99
CA PHE A 168 2.38 -2.88 11.98
C PHE A 168 1.37 -2.85 13.12
N SER A 169 0.91 -1.67 13.56
CA SER A 169 -0.10 -1.56 14.63
C SER A 169 -1.53 -1.76 14.13
N HIS A 170 -1.73 -2.07 12.85
CA HIS A 170 -3.04 -2.19 12.22
C HIS A 170 -3.96 -0.96 12.43
N ARG A 171 -3.39 0.25 12.52
CA ARG A 171 -4.11 1.48 12.89
C ARG A 171 -5.28 1.79 11.94
N TYR A 172 -5.18 1.36 10.68
CA TYR A 172 -6.20 1.58 9.66
C TYR A 172 -7.14 0.38 9.41
N SER A 173 -7.13 -0.63 10.27
CA SER A 173 -8.10 -1.74 10.17
C SER A 173 -9.53 -1.30 10.54
N GLY A 174 -10.53 -1.88 9.87
CA GLY A 174 -11.95 -1.63 10.15
C GLY A 174 -12.47 -0.35 9.52
N ASN A 175 -12.83 0.65 10.34
CA ASN A 175 -13.31 1.95 9.89
C ASN A 175 -12.28 3.04 10.22
N PRO A 176 -11.33 3.32 9.30
CA PRO A 176 -10.14 4.11 9.62
C PRO A 176 -10.36 5.61 9.58
N LEU A 177 -11.55 6.11 9.18
CA LEU A 177 -11.77 7.52 8.84
C LEU A 177 -11.27 8.49 9.92
N ARG A 178 -11.53 8.20 11.20
CA ARG A 178 -11.08 9.04 12.32
C ARG A 178 -9.55 9.11 12.41
N ASN A 179 -8.87 7.98 12.25
CA ASN A 179 -7.42 7.91 12.33
C ASN A 179 -6.80 8.58 11.08
N VAL A 180 -7.34 8.31 9.89
CA VAL A 180 -6.90 8.96 8.64
C VAL A 180 -7.07 10.47 8.71
N ARG A 181 -8.20 10.97 9.23
CA ARG A 181 -8.42 12.42 9.41
C ARG A 181 -7.39 13.03 10.35
N THR A 182 -7.10 12.37 11.47
CA THR A 182 -6.06 12.82 12.40
C THR A 182 -4.71 12.89 11.67
N ASP A 183 -4.35 11.82 10.97
CA ASP A 183 -3.06 11.73 10.29
C ASP A 183 -2.96 12.75 9.12
N VAL A 184 -4.06 13.11 8.44
CA VAL A 184 -4.11 14.21 7.46
C VAL A 184 -3.73 15.54 8.09
N LEU A 185 -4.35 15.90 9.22
CA LEU A 185 -4.07 17.15 9.93
C LEU A 185 -2.62 17.19 10.41
N GLU A 186 -2.13 16.08 10.96
CA GLU A 186 -0.77 15.96 11.46
C GLU A 186 0.29 15.99 10.36
N ALA A 187 -0.03 15.45 9.17
CA ALA A 187 0.81 15.51 7.98
C ALA A 187 0.90 16.95 7.42
N ILE A 188 -0.22 17.68 7.43
CA ILE A 188 -0.25 19.08 7.06
C ILE A 188 0.57 19.93 8.03
N ALA A 189 0.39 19.74 9.35
CA ALA A 189 1.14 20.44 10.38
C ALA A 189 2.66 20.19 10.23
N LEU A 190 3.05 18.92 10.02
CA LEU A 190 4.44 18.55 9.74
C LEU A 190 5.02 19.34 8.56
N ARG A 191 4.31 19.39 7.42
CA ARG A 191 4.82 20.07 6.22
C ARG A 191 4.92 21.60 6.40
N LYS A 192 4.07 22.18 7.25
CA LYS A 192 4.11 23.61 7.59
C LYS A 192 5.22 23.96 8.59
N GLY A 193 5.93 22.96 9.14
CA GLY A 193 6.90 23.17 10.20
C GLY A 193 6.27 23.47 11.55
N GLU A 194 5.00 23.11 11.73
CA GLU A 194 4.27 23.21 12.99
C GLU A 194 4.55 21.97 13.86
N ASP A 195 4.13 22.02 15.13
CA ASP A 195 4.18 20.83 15.98
C ASP A 195 3.24 19.76 15.40
N SER A 196 3.73 18.53 15.36
CA SER A 196 3.02 17.42 14.75
C SER A 196 3.27 16.18 15.57
N SER A 197 2.25 15.36 15.75
CA SER A 197 2.29 14.06 16.42
C SER A 197 2.15 12.90 15.43
N LEU A 198 2.32 13.14 14.12
CA LEU A 198 2.06 12.17 13.05
C LEU A 198 2.65 10.78 13.33
N ASP A 199 3.91 10.73 13.76
CA ASP A 199 4.63 9.50 14.03
C ASP A 199 4.47 8.97 15.45
N HIS A 200 3.67 9.58 16.32
CA HIS A 200 3.40 9.15 17.72
C HIS A 200 2.40 7.98 17.82
N VAL A 201 2.39 7.10 16.83
CA VAL A 201 1.59 5.87 16.84
C VAL A 201 2.34 4.80 17.65
N ARG A 202 1.69 4.20 18.65
CA ARG A 202 2.30 3.08 19.39
C ARG A 202 2.32 1.84 18.49
N ALA A 203 3.51 1.32 18.20
CA ALA A 203 3.70 0.04 17.54
C ALA A 203 4.75 -0.75 18.33
N ASP A 204 4.31 -1.83 18.95
CA ASP A 204 5.17 -2.78 19.64
C ASP A 204 5.12 -4.08 18.83
N ILE A 205 6.27 -4.45 18.25
CA ILE A 205 6.35 -5.58 17.33
C ILE A 205 7.25 -6.63 17.99
N GLY A 206 6.62 -7.71 18.48
CA GLY A 206 7.31 -8.89 18.96
C GLY A 206 7.29 -10.04 17.94
N PRO A 207 8.01 -11.14 18.25
CA PRO A 207 8.06 -12.33 17.41
C PRO A 207 6.68 -12.93 17.07
N GLU A 208 5.72 -12.80 17.99
CA GLU A 208 4.33 -13.27 17.82
C GLU A 208 3.65 -12.70 16.58
N PHE A 209 4.01 -11.47 16.16
CA PHE A 209 3.49 -10.90 14.92
C PHE A 209 3.81 -11.78 13.70
N PHE A 210 4.99 -12.39 13.66
CA PHE A 210 5.44 -13.20 12.53
C PHE A 210 5.08 -14.69 12.65
N LEU A 211 4.74 -15.14 13.87
CA LEU A 211 4.31 -16.51 14.15
C LEU A 211 2.79 -16.67 13.99
N ASP A 212 2.01 -15.73 14.50
CA ASP A 212 0.55 -15.87 14.61
C ASP A 212 -0.17 -15.47 13.32
N HIS A 213 0.48 -14.71 12.44
CA HIS A 213 -0.08 -14.31 11.16
C HIS A 213 0.33 -15.28 10.05
N ALA A 214 -0.68 -15.87 9.40
CA ALA A 214 -0.47 -16.63 8.18
C ALA A 214 -0.38 -15.73 6.94
N PHE A 215 0.53 -16.05 6.04
CA PHE A 215 0.76 -15.34 4.80
C PHE A 215 -0.45 -15.42 3.86
N ARG A 216 -0.96 -14.24 3.51
CA ARG A 216 -1.98 -14.03 2.48
C ARG A 216 -1.64 -12.72 1.78
N ALA A 217 -1.36 -12.76 0.48
CA ALA A 217 -0.83 -11.61 -0.27
C ALA A 217 -1.66 -10.31 -0.11
N SER A 218 -2.96 -10.41 0.12
CA SER A 218 -3.85 -9.27 0.35
C SER A 218 -3.83 -8.70 1.78
N ASN A 219 -3.31 -9.45 2.77
CA ASN A 219 -3.37 -9.06 4.17
C ASN A 219 -2.24 -8.08 4.54
N VAL A 220 -2.57 -7.13 5.40
CA VAL A 220 -1.68 -6.07 5.91
C VAL A 220 -0.36 -6.66 6.43
N ALA A 221 -0.43 -7.67 7.31
CA ALA A 221 0.77 -8.26 7.92
C ALA A 221 1.71 -8.89 6.88
N SER A 222 1.16 -9.54 5.85
CA SER A 222 1.94 -10.07 4.75
C SER A 222 2.60 -8.96 3.92
N LYS A 223 1.89 -7.86 3.66
CA LYS A 223 2.46 -6.70 2.98
C LYS A 223 3.57 -6.03 3.81
N CYS A 224 3.42 -5.96 5.12
CA CYS A 224 4.49 -5.49 6.02
C CYS A 224 5.74 -6.36 5.91
N LEU A 225 5.61 -7.70 5.92
CA LEU A 225 6.74 -8.61 5.71
C LEU A 225 7.40 -8.38 4.35
N ILE A 226 6.59 -8.32 3.28
CA ILE A 226 7.07 -8.12 1.89
C ILE A 226 7.91 -6.85 1.79
N LEU A 227 7.38 -5.72 2.28
CA LEU A 227 8.09 -4.44 2.22
C LEU A 227 9.33 -4.41 3.13
N THR A 228 9.27 -5.07 4.30
CA THR A 228 10.43 -5.21 5.21
C THR A 228 11.57 -5.94 4.50
N LEU A 229 11.26 -7.09 3.87
CA LEU A 229 12.25 -7.86 3.13
C LEU A 229 12.72 -7.13 1.86
N ALA A 230 11.85 -6.39 1.17
CA ALA A 230 12.19 -5.63 -0.03
C ALA A 230 13.24 -4.54 0.28
N ALA A 231 13.09 -3.85 1.43
CA ALA A 231 14.05 -2.86 1.92
C ALA A 231 15.44 -3.46 2.20
N ARG A 232 15.51 -4.77 2.49
CA ARG A 232 16.76 -5.50 2.71
C ARG A 232 17.41 -6.03 1.43
N ARG A 233 16.87 -5.70 0.25
CA ARG A 233 17.40 -6.08 -1.07
C ARG A 233 17.63 -7.59 -1.18
N PRO A 234 16.56 -8.39 -1.24
CA PRO A 234 16.63 -9.84 -1.17
C PRO A 234 17.47 -10.42 -2.30
N ARG A 235 18.10 -11.57 -2.04
CA ARG A 235 18.96 -12.28 -2.98
C ARG A 235 18.40 -13.66 -3.28
N SER A 236 18.62 -14.12 -4.51
CA SER A 236 18.33 -15.49 -4.94
C SER A 236 19.12 -16.47 -4.08
N PHE A 237 18.47 -17.55 -3.66
CA PHE A 237 19.11 -18.58 -2.83
C PHE A 237 20.12 -19.39 -3.64
N LEU A 238 19.87 -19.58 -4.94
CA LEU A 238 20.73 -20.41 -5.79
C LEU A 238 21.85 -19.62 -6.45
N SER A 239 21.57 -18.42 -6.95
CA SER A 239 22.59 -17.62 -7.64
C SER A 239 23.30 -16.59 -6.75
N GLY A 240 22.69 -16.17 -5.65
CA GLY A 240 23.18 -15.05 -4.82
C GLY A 240 22.95 -13.66 -5.44
N GLU A 241 22.44 -13.59 -6.67
CA GLU A 241 22.11 -12.34 -7.35
C GLU A 241 20.91 -11.64 -6.70
N PHE A 242 20.77 -10.33 -6.91
CA PHE A 242 19.61 -9.60 -6.42
C PHE A 242 18.32 -10.12 -7.06
N VAL A 243 17.28 -10.24 -6.23
CA VAL A 243 15.93 -10.51 -6.71
C VAL A 243 15.40 -9.25 -7.39
N ASP A 244 14.86 -9.43 -8.60
CA ASP A 244 14.19 -8.35 -9.32
C ASP A 244 12.83 -8.05 -8.67
N LEU A 245 12.80 -6.99 -7.87
CA LEU A 245 11.59 -6.55 -7.18
C LEU A 245 10.50 -6.04 -8.15
N ASP A 246 10.86 -5.56 -9.34
CA ASP A 246 9.85 -5.13 -10.32
C ASP A 246 9.10 -6.33 -10.90
N VAL A 247 9.78 -7.47 -11.08
CA VAL A 247 9.14 -8.72 -11.51
C VAL A 247 8.34 -9.36 -10.37
N VAL A 248 8.96 -9.50 -9.19
CA VAL A 248 8.36 -10.19 -8.04
C VAL A 248 7.18 -9.43 -7.44
N LEU A 249 7.23 -8.11 -7.47
CA LEU A 249 6.16 -7.23 -6.99
C LEU A 249 5.28 -6.72 -8.13
N ALA A 250 5.28 -7.33 -9.33
CA ALA A 250 4.34 -6.95 -10.39
C ALA A 250 2.90 -7.38 -10.05
N GLU A 251 2.76 -8.59 -9.49
CA GLU A 251 1.47 -9.18 -9.13
C GLU A 251 1.54 -9.75 -7.71
N PRO A 252 0.44 -9.71 -6.92
CA PRO A 252 0.37 -10.30 -5.60
C PRO A 252 0.14 -11.81 -5.76
N ASN A 253 1.00 -12.46 -6.52
CA ASN A 253 0.90 -13.87 -6.84
C ASN A 253 1.69 -14.68 -5.82
N ARG A 254 1.04 -15.68 -5.22
CA ARG A 254 1.67 -16.63 -4.30
C ARG A 254 2.87 -17.37 -4.91
N LYS A 255 3.01 -17.37 -6.23
CA LYS A 255 4.10 -18.06 -6.95
C LYS A 255 5.47 -17.40 -6.82
N GLU A 256 5.57 -16.20 -6.24
CA GLU A 256 6.82 -15.46 -6.02
C GLU A 256 7.19 -15.36 -4.53
N TYR A 257 6.34 -15.88 -3.64
CA TYR A 257 6.56 -15.93 -2.18
C TYR A 257 6.64 -17.37 -1.73
N HIS A 258 7.75 -17.73 -1.11
CA HIS A 258 8.08 -19.14 -0.91
C HIS A 258 8.38 -19.45 0.53
N HIS A 259 7.93 -20.64 0.93
CA HIS A 259 8.25 -21.21 2.23
C HIS A 259 9.71 -21.61 2.25
N CYS A 260 10.46 -21.15 3.25
CA CYS A 260 11.85 -21.59 3.44
C CYS A 260 11.90 -23.06 3.84
N PHE A 261 10.98 -23.52 4.68
CA PHE A 261 10.64 -24.94 4.78
C PHE A 261 9.48 -25.23 3.82
N PRO A 262 9.70 -25.96 2.71
CA PRO A 262 8.63 -26.23 1.76
C PRO A 262 7.43 -26.93 2.40
N ARG A 263 6.22 -26.46 2.08
CA ARG A 263 4.97 -27.03 2.61
C ARG A 263 4.83 -28.54 2.37
N ALA A 264 5.28 -29.03 1.21
CA ALA A 264 5.25 -30.45 0.89
C ALA A 264 6.19 -31.24 1.81
N TYR A 265 7.43 -30.77 2.01
CA TYR A 265 8.39 -31.37 2.92
C TYR A 265 7.83 -31.50 4.35
N LEU A 266 7.31 -30.42 4.92
CA LEU A 266 6.77 -30.41 6.30
C LEU A 266 5.65 -31.44 6.50
N ARG A 267 4.78 -31.59 5.49
CA ARG A 267 3.66 -32.53 5.53
C ARG A 267 4.10 -33.98 5.34
N GLU A 268 4.96 -34.24 4.37
CA GLU A 268 5.41 -35.60 4.02
C GLU A 268 6.33 -36.19 5.09
N SER A 269 7.14 -35.36 5.73
CA SER A 269 7.99 -35.75 6.87
C SER A 269 7.21 -35.91 8.19
N GLY A 270 6.00 -35.36 8.28
CA GLY A 270 5.21 -35.32 9.50
C GLY A 270 5.70 -34.31 10.54
N THR A 271 6.61 -33.39 10.17
CA THR A 271 7.14 -32.35 11.07
C THR A 271 6.10 -31.31 11.44
N GLU A 272 5.23 -30.92 10.50
CA GLU A 272 4.15 -29.97 10.76
C GLU A 272 2.96 -30.22 9.82
N SER A 273 1.75 -30.08 10.35
CA SER A 273 0.49 -30.24 9.63
C SER A 273 -0.47 -29.06 9.76
N ASP A 274 -0.24 -28.16 10.72
CA ASP A 274 -1.02 -26.94 10.89
C ASP A 274 -0.72 -25.94 9.76
N GLU A 275 -1.73 -25.67 8.94
CA GLU A 275 -1.63 -24.73 7.83
C GLU A 275 -1.30 -23.30 8.27
N SER A 276 -1.71 -22.88 9.45
CA SER A 276 -1.39 -21.55 9.96
C SER A 276 0.10 -21.43 10.24
N GLN A 277 0.70 -22.44 10.89
CA GLN A 277 2.14 -22.51 11.20
C GLN A 277 2.98 -22.68 9.94
N ILE A 278 2.60 -23.58 9.02
CA ILE A 278 3.31 -23.75 7.74
C ILE A 278 3.34 -22.43 6.98
N ASN A 279 2.22 -21.69 6.96
CA ASN A 279 2.11 -20.41 6.27
C ASN A 279 2.47 -19.22 7.17
N ALA A 280 3.04 -19.41 8.36
CA ALA A 280 3.45 -18.30 9.23
C ALA A 280 4.36 -17.33 8.45
N LEU A 281 4.24 -16.03 8.71
CA LEU A 281 5.09 -15.02 8.06
C LEU A 281 6.58 -15.32 8.24
N ALA A 282 6.97 -15.84 9.41
CA ALA A 282 8.33 -16.27 9.69
C ALA A 282 8.85 -17.36 8.73
N ASN A 283 7.97 -18.14 8.09
CA ASN A 283 8.36 -19.15 7.11
C ASN A 283 8.49 -18.61 5.67
N ILE A 284 8.18 -17.34 5.40
CA ILE A 284 8.14 -16.81 4.04
C ILE A 284 9.40 -16.00 3.70
N ALA A 285 9.94 -16.21 2.50
CA ALA A 285 11.00 -15.40 1.91
C ALA A 285 10.71 -15.06 0.45
N PHE A 286 11.43 -14.06 -0.06
CA PHE A 286 11.59 -13.89 -1.49
C PHE A 286 12.50 -14.97 -2.02
N ILE A 287 12.04 -15.68 -3.04
CA ILE A 287 12.81 -16.69 -3.75
C ILE A 287 12.49 -16.50 -5.22
N SER A 288 13.50 -16.57 -6.09
CA SER A 288 13.27 -16.37 -7.53
C SER A 288 12.38 -17.49 -8.09
N ARG A 289 11.70 -17.25 -9.20
CA ARG A 289 10.94 -18.29 -9.89
C ARG A 289 11.79 -19.50 -10.29
N VAL A 290 13.08 -19.29 -10.57
CA VAL A 290 14.05 -20.36 -10.87
C VAL A 290 14.34 -21.16 -9.61
N ASP A 291 14.63 -20.47 -8.51
CA ASP A 291 14.93 -21.09 -7.22
C ASP A 291 13.75 -21.95 -6.76
N ASN A 292 12.52 -21.44 -6.81
CA ASN A 292 11.34 -22.20 -6.42
C ASN A 292 11.15 -23.48 -7.26
N ARG A 293 11.42 -23.43 -8.56
CA ARG A 293 11.33 -24.61 -9.44
C ARG A 293 12.42 -25.65 -9.19
N THR A 294 13.55 -25.24 -8.63
CA THR A 294 14.69 -26.12 -8.33
C THR A 294 14.60 -26.67 -6.90
N ILE A 295 14.21 -25.85 -5.93
CA ILE A 295 14.04 -26.23 -4.52
C ILE A 295 12.85 -27.19 -4.37
N LEU A 296 11.71 -26.93 -5.01
CA LEU A 296 10.51 -27.77 -4.96
C LEU A 296 10.08 -28.14 -3.53
N HIS A 297 10.24 -29.41 -3.15
CA HIS A 297 9.85 -30.01 -1.88
C HIS A 297 11.07 -30.48 -1.07
N LYS A 298 12.27 -29.98 -1.39
CA LYS A 298 13.51 -30.35 -0.71
C LYS A 298 13.57 -29.81 0.71
N ALA A 299 14.16 -30.58 1.61
CA ALA A 299 14.50 -30.07 2.93
C ALA A 299 15.48 -28.89 2.82
N PRO A 300 15.46 -27.93 3.75
CA PRO A 300 16.48 -26.88 3.84
C PRO A 300 17.92 -27.36 3.78
N SER A 301 18.27 -28.41 4.54
CA SER A 301 19.61 -29.01 4.50
C SER A 301 19.97 -29.55 3.11
N GLU A 302 18.99 -30.06 2.37
CA GLU A 302 19.18 -30.60 1.02
C GLU A 302 19.38 -29.48 0.01
N TYR A 303 18.50 -28.47 -0.04
CA TYR A 303 18.68 -27.38 -1.00
C TYR A 303 19.83 -26.45 -0.64
N ARG A 304 20.31 -26.44 0.62
CA ARG A 304 21.55 -25.75 1.01
C ARG A 304 22.74 -26.19 0.17
N SER A 305 22.78 -27.46 -0.26
CA SER A 305 23.83 -27.98 -1.14
C SER A 305 23.80 -27.40 -2.57
N LEU A 306 22.66 -26.81 -2.96
CA LEU A 306 22.45 -26.16 -4.26
C LEU A 306 22.75 -24.65 -4.20
N MET A 307 22.87 -24.09 -3.00
CA MET A 307 23.24 -22.69 -2.79
C MET A 307 24.76 -22.50 -2.96
N PRO A 308 25.23 -21.26 -3.14
CA PRO A 308 26.67 -20.97 -3.13
C PRO A 308 27.36 -21.45 -1.85
N SER A 309 28.69 -21.56 -1.90
CA SER A 309 29.50 -21.94 -0.74
C SER A 309 29.39 -20.89 0.37
N ASP A 310 29.57 -19.62 0.02
CA ASP A 310 29.32 -18.45 0.87
C ASP A 310 27.87 -17.95 0.68
N ILE A 311 27.12 -17.95 1.78
CA ILE A 311 25.71 -17.53 1.81
C ILE A 311 25.48 -16.35 2.75
N SER A 312 26.53 -15.72 3.29
CA SER A 312 26.42 -14.67 4.33
C SER A 312 25.50 -13.52 3.89
N ASP A 313 25.63 -13.08 2.65
CA ASP A 313 24.79 -12.03 2.07
C ASP A 313 23.32 -12.47 1.88
N ILE A 314 23.08 -13.75 1.58
CA ILE A 314 21.73 -14.29 1.38
C ILE A 314 21.01 -14.37 2.73
N VAL A 315 21.69 -14.93 3.74
CA VAL A 315 21.10 -15.10 5.08
C VAL A 315 20.86 -13.75 5.77
N ASP A 316 21.76 -12.78 5.61
CA ASP A 316 21.55 -11.43 6.14
C ASP A 316 20.35 -10.74 5.45
N ALA A 317 20.30 -10.74 4.12
CA ALA A 317 19.23 -10.09 3.38
C ALA A 317 17.84 -10.69 3.69
N ALA A 318 17.75 -12.02 3.81
CA ALA A 318 16.48 -12.73 4.06
C ALA A 318 16.17 -12.98 5.55
N LEU A 319 17.06 -12.56 6.46
CA LEU A 319 16.97 -12.77 7.91
C LEU A 319 16.79 -14.25 8.26
N LEU A 320 17.70 -15.09 7.77
CA LEU A 320 17.66 -16.55 7.95
C LEU A 320 18.64 -16.98 9.05
N PRO A 321 18.17 -17.71 10.08
CA PRO A 321 19.05 -18.31 11.07
C PRO A 321 19.64 -19.64 10.57
N ASP A 322 20.75 -20.09 11.17
CA ASP A 322 21.42 -21.35 10.82
C ASP A 322 20.54 -22.59 11.08
N SER A 323 19.65 -22.52 12.07
CA SER A 323 18.65 -23.57 12.38
C SER A 323 17.76 -23.94 11.19
N LEU A 324 17.62 -23.06 10.18
CA LEU A 324 17.00 -23.39 8.91
C LEU A 324 17.69 -24.59 8.26
N PHE A 325 19.00 -24.51 8.04
CA PHE A 325 19.76 -25.48 7.27
C PHE A 325 20.13 -26.76 8.06
N GLU A 326 19.81 -26.76 9.35
CA GLU A 326 19.88 -27.92 10.25
C GLU A 326 18.53 -28.67 10.34
N ASP A 327 17.55 -28.28 9.53
CA ASP A 327 16.18 -28.80 9.50
C ASP A 327 15.44 -28.73 10.87
N ARG A 328 15.85 -27.80 11.75
CA ARG A 328 15.24 -27.61 13.09
C ARG A 328 14.02 -26.68 13.01
N TRP A 329 12.89 -27.20 12.51
CA TRP A 329 11.66 -26.43 12.25
C TRP A 329 11.25 -25.44 13.36
N ILE A 330 11.15 -25.91 14.61
CA ILE A 330 10.70 -25.08 15.74
C ILE A 330 11.72 -24.00 16.10
N ASP A 331 13.00 -24.36 16.19
CA ASP A 331 14.08 -23.42 16.49
C ASP A 331 14.17 -22.35 15.40
N TYR A 332 14.10 -22.77 14.13
CA TYR A 332 14.06 -21.90 12.96
C TYR A 332 12.93 -20.87 13.04
N LEU A 333 11.69 -21.30 13.31
CA LEU A 333 10.56 -20.39 13.38
C LEU A 333 10.76 -19.32 14.47
N LEU A 334 11.19 -19.74 15.66
CA LEU A 334 11.38 -18.84 16.80
C LEU A 334 12.54 -17.86 16.56
N GLU A 335 13.67 -18.35 16.09
CA GLU A 335 14.86 -17.54 15.80
C GLU A 335 14.57 -16.55 14.66
N ARG A 336 13.93 -16.99 13.59
CA ARG A 336 13.60 -16.12 12.45
C ARG A 336 12.55 -15.07 12.82
N ALA A 337 11.54 -15.44 13.59
CA ALA A 337 10.56 -14.47 14.09
C ALA A 337 11.21 -13.38 14.95
N ALA A 338 12.20 -13.75 15.78
CA ALA A 338 12.97 -12.77 16.56
C ALA A 338 13.80 -11.83 15.68
N LEU A 339 14.47 -12.35 14.63
CA LEU A 339 15.21 -11.53 13.67
C LEU A 339 14.30 -10.55 12.92
N LEU A 340 13.14 -11.03 12.46
CA LEU A 340 12.13 -10.20 11.79
C LEU A 340 11.56 -9.11 12.71
N ALA A 341 11.26 -9.46 13.97
CA ALA A 341 10.80 -8.50 14.96
C ALA A 341 11.85 -7.42 15.27
N ALA A 342 13.12 -7.81 15.43
CA ALA A 342 14.21 -6.87 15.64
C ALA A 342 14.37 -5.90 14.46
N GLU A 343 14.19 -6.37 13.21
CA GLU A 343 14.20 -5.50 12.04
C GLU A 343 12.99 -4.56 11.99
N ALA A 344 11.79 -5.08 12.26
CA ALA A 344 10.57 -4.27 12.32
C ALA A 344 10.66 -3.17 13.39
N GLN A 345 11.29 -3.47 14.54
CA GLN A 345 11.56 -2.49 15.60
C GLN A 345 12.45 -1.34 15.13
N LYS A 346 13.46 -1.60 14.28
CA LYS A 346 14.28 -0.53 13.67
C LYS A 346 13.46 0.34 12.73
N LEU A 347 12.53 -0.24 11.98
CA LEU A 347 11.68 0.49 11.03
C LEU A 347 10.68 1.41 11.74
N VAL A 348 10.23 1.06 12.95
CA VAL A 348 9.33 1.88 13.76
C VAL A 348 10.04 2.80 14.77
N ALA A 349 11.38 2.75 14.86
CA ALA A 349 12.16 3.49 15.84
C ALA A 349 12.25 5.00 15.57
#